data_AF-A0A4R7GBH1-F1
#
_entry.id   AF-A0A4R7GBH1-F1
#
_cell.length_a   1.000
_cell.length_b   1.000
_cell.length_c   1.000
_cell.angle_alpha   90.00
_cell.angle_beta   90.00
_cell.angle_gamma   90.00
#
_symmetry.space_group_name_H-M   'P 1'
#
loop_
_entity.id
_entity.type
_entity.pdbx_description
1 polymer ?
#
loop_
_entity_poly.entity_id
_entity_poly.type
_entity_poly.pdbx_seq_one_letter_code
_entity_poly.pdbx_strand_id
1 'polypeptide(L)'
;MVPQALTEQVTPFMSCMQGTNSKRPRCIALKGEVGQSVSCSVYLNRPSPCREFNQSGLNGVANSACDRARAQYGLPPLEMDATPSDLWHVTCV
;
A
#
# COMPACT_ATOMS: atom_id res chain seq x y z
N MET A 1 -12.60 10.43 -8.84
CA MET A 1 -11.57 11.45 -9.13
C MET A 1 -10.60 11.53 -7.95
N VAL A 2 -9.30 11.64 -8.22
CA VAL A 2 -8.25 11.80 -7.20
C VAL A 2 -8.05 13.30 -6.93
N PRO A 3 -7.96 13.76 -5.66
CA PRO A 3 -7.70 15.18 -5.38
C PRO A 3 -6.33 15.62 -5.90
N GLN A 4 -6.30 16.72 -6.68
CA GLN A 4 -5.05 17.23 -7.28
C GLN A 4 -4.00 17.61 -6.24
N ALA A 5 -4.44 18.10 -5.06
CA ALA A 5 -3.56 18.46 -3.95
C ALA A 5 -2.76 17.28 -3.38
N LEU A 6 -3.08 16.03 -3.75
CA LEU A 6 -2.38 14.82 -3.32
C LEU A 6 -1.50 14.21 -4.43
N THR A 7 -1.38 14.90 -5.57
CA THR A 7 -0.65 14.44 -6.75
C THR A 7 0.48 15.40 -7.12
N GLU A 8 1.53 14.86 -7.75
CA GLU A 8 2.63 15.65 -8.31
C GLU A 8 2.82 15.31 -9.79
N GLN A 9 3.18 16.33 -10.57
CA GLN A 9 3.45 16.17 -12.00
C GLN A 9 4.83 15.54 -12.18
N VAL A 10 4.91 14.44 -12.94
CA VAL A 10 6.19 13.78 -13.26
C VAL A 10 6.66 14.17 -14.67
N THR A 11 5.73 14.16 -15.62
CA THR A 11 5.93 14.62 -17.02
C THR A 11 4.67 15.36 -17.46
N PRO A 12 4.62 16.08 -18.59
CA PRO A 12 3.41 16.79 -19.02
C PRO A 12 2.14 15.92 -19.14
N PHE A 13 2.28 14.60 -19.28
CA PHE A 13 1.17 13.66 -19.47
C PHE A 13 1.05 12.62 -18.36
N MET A 14 1.90 12.67 -17.34
CA MET A 14 1.89 11.72 -16.22
C MET A 14 2.03 12.43 -14.88
N SER A 15 1.21 11.98 -13.93
CA SER A 15 1.25 12.40 -12.54
C SER A 15 1.28 11.17 -11.65
N CYS A 16 1.87 11.30 -10.46
CA CYS A 16 1.84 10.27 -9.43
C CYS A 16 1.30 10.84 -8.12
N MET A 17 1.07 9.96 -7.14
CA MET A 17 0.71 10.39 -5.79
C MET A 17 1.92 11.03 -5.12
N GLN A 18 1.75 12.19 -4.49
CA GLN A 18 2.83 12.87 -3.77
C GLN A 18 3.49 11.93 -2.75
N GLY A 19 4.83 11.96 -2.73
CA GLY A 19 5.66 11.13 -1.85
C GLY A 19 5.97 9.75 -2.42
N THR A 20 5.42 9.38 -3.58
CA THR A 20 5.74 8.12 -4.26
C THR A 20 6.86 8.24 -5.29
N ASN A 21 7.20 9.46 -5.74
CA ASN A 21 8.31 9.70 -6.66
C ASN A 21 9.69 9.74 -5.95
N SER A 22 10.05 8.67 -5.24
CA SER A 22 11.33 8.59 -4.55
C SER A 22 11.82 7.15 -4.38
N LYS A 23 13.08 6.96 -3.98
CA LYS A 23 13.66 5.63 -3.68
C LYS A 23 13.03 4.94 -2.47
N ARG A 24 12.37 5.70 -1.59
CA ARG A 24 11.65 5.20 -0.39
C ARG A 24 10.23 5.74 -0.42
N PRO A 25 9.36 5.21 -1.29
CA PRO A 25 8.06 5.80 -1.55
C PRO A 25 7.16 5.72 -0.31
N ARG A 26 6.55 6.84 0.06
CA ARG A 26 5.53 6.93 1.10
C ARG A 26 4.48 7.95 0.68
N CYS A 27 3.33 7.44 0.24
CA CYS A 27 2.21 8.28 -0.20
C CYS A 27 1.73 9.20 0.94
N ILE A 28 1.53 10.48 0.64
CA ILE A 28 1.04 11.48 1.61
C ILE A 28 -0.35 11.13 2.18
N ALA A 29 -1.15 10.35 1.45
CA ALA A 29 -2.47 9.89 1.89
C ALA A 29 -2.42 8.65 2.79
N LEU A 30 -1.25 8.03 2.99
CA LEU A 30 -1.08 6.91 3.91
C LEU A 30 -0.98 7.47 5.34
N LYS A 31 -1.98 7.16 6.16
CA LYS A 31 -2.04 7.54 7.58
C LYS A 31 -1.54 6.38 8.44
N GLY A 32 -1.03 6.71 9.62
CA GLY A 32 -0.51 5.75 10.59
C GLY A 32 0.94 5.33 10.33
N GLU A 33 1.36 4.26 11.00
CA GLU A 33 2.74 3.78 11.04
C GLU A 33 2.85 2.36 10.48
N VAL A 34 3.76 2.17 9.51
CA VAL A 34 3.98 0.87 8.85
C VAL A 34 4.56 -0.11 9.86
N GLY A 35 4.00 -1.33 9.90
CA GLY A 35 4.34 -2.32 10.92
C GLY A 35 3.50 -2.22 12.19
N GLN A 36 2.67 -1.17 12.34
CA GLN A 36 1.70 -1.05 13.43
C GLN A 36 0.27 -1.00 12.91
N SER A 37 -0.16 0.14 12.35
CA SER A 37 -1.47 0.35 11.75
C SER A 37 -1.45 1.47 10.75
N VAL A 38 -1.97 1.20 9.55
CA VAL A 38 -2.05 2.16 8.47
C VAL A 38 -3.41 2.14 7.78
N SER A 39 -3.79 3.26 7.18
CA SER A 39 -4.98 3.36 6.34
C SER A 39 -4.81 4.44 5.28
N CYS A 40 -5.53 4.33 4.17
CA CYS A 40 -5.54 5.36 3.13
C CYS A 40 -6.63 6.38 3.43
N SER A 41 -6.28 7.65 3.64
CA SER A 41 -7.26 8.72 3.92
C SER A 41 -8.16 9.06 2.74
N VAL A 42 -7.87 8.56 1.55
CA VAL A 42 -8.67 8.76 0.32
C VAL A 42 -9.11 7.43 -0.30
N TYR A 43 -9.38 6.42 0.52
CA TYR A 43 -9.67 5.05 0.07
C TYR A 43 -10.73 4.97 -1.05
N LEU A 44 -11.82 5.75 -0.94
CA LEU A 44 -12.89 5.82 -1.95
C LEU A 44 -12.44 6.51 -3.26
N ASN A 45 -11.49 7.43 -3.17
CA ASN A 45 -10.98 8.25 -4.25
C ASN A 45 -9.62 7.77 -4.79
N ARG A 46 -9.21 6.53 -4.50
CA ARG A 46 -7.91 5.97 -4.93
C ARG A 46 -7.69 6.05 -6.45
N PRO A 47 -6.47 6.32 -6.94
CA PRO A 47 -6.17 6.21 -8.37
C PRO A 47 -6.24 4.74 -8.84
N SER A 48 -6.33 4.51 -10.16
CA SER A 48 -6.36 3.16 -10.75
C SER A 48 -5.24 2.24 -10.26
N PRO A 49 -3.95 2.67 -10.20
CA PRO A 49 -2.88 1.78 -9.75
C PRO A 49 -3.07 1.27 -8.32
N CYS A 50 -3.69 2.07 -7.44
CA CYS A 50 -3.99 1.65 -6.07
C CYS A 50 -5.25 0.78 -5.96
N ARG A 51 -6.21 0.88 -6.91
CA ARG A 51 -7.40 0.03 -6.95
C ARG A 51 -7.13 -1.33 -7.55
N GLU A 52 -6.26 -1.37 -8.55
CA GLU A 52 -5.88 -2.58 -9.30
C GLU A 52 -4.83 -3.41 -8.56
N PHE A 53 -4.21 -2.86 -7.51
CA PHE A 53 -3.28 -3.58 -6.67
C PHE A 53 -4.01 -4.57 -5.75
N ASN A 54 -3.82 -5.86 -6.00
CA ASN A 54 -4.33 -6.93 -5.14
C ASN A 54 -3.42 -7.12 -3.92
N GLN A 55 -3.98 -7.07 -2.72
CA GLN A 55 -3.24 -7.44 -1.51
C GLN A 55 -2.88 -8.93 -1.52
N SER A 56 -1.74 -9.29 -0.90
CA SER A 56 -1.42 -10.70 -0.65
C SER A 56 -2.52 -11.36 0.18
N GLY A 57 -2.82 -12.62 -0.10
CA GLY A 57 -3.90 -13.37 0.55
C GLY A 57 -5.28 -13.12 -0.05
N LEU A 58 -5.44 -12.16 -0.97
CA LEU A 58 -6.71 -12.00 -1.69
C LEU A 58 -6.99 -13.28 -2.50
N ASN A 59 -8.15 -13.91 -2.23
CA ASN A 59 -8.53 -15.20 -2.80
C ASN A 59 -7.51 -16.33 -2.54
N GLY A 60 -6.77 -16.26 -1.43
CA GLY A 60 -5.73 -17.24 -1.09
C GLY A 60 -4.47 -17.15 -1.96
N VAL A 61 -4.32 -16.09 -2.75
CA VAL A 61 -3.17 -15.90 -3.65
C VAL A 61 -2.14 -14.98 -3.01
N ALA A 62 -0.90 -15.46 -2.93
CA ALA A 62 0.21 -14.64 -2.46
C ALA A 62 0.56 -13.54 -3.48
N ASN A 63 0.89 -12.34 -3.01
CA ASN A 63 1.45 -11.28 -3.84
C ASN A 63 2.85 -10.90 -3.34
N SER A 64 3.88 -11.30 -4.09
CA SER A 64 5.29 -11.01 -3.77
C SER A 64 5.61 -9.52 -3.70
N ALA A 65 4.77 -8.64 -4.29
CA ALA A 65 4.92 -7.20 -4.14
C ALA A 65 4.74 -6.74 -2.69
N CYS A 66 3.84 -7.39 -1.93
CA CYS A 66 3.66 -7.10 -0.50
C CYS A 66 4.90 -7.48 0.32
N ASP A 67 5.53 -8.63 0.05
CA ASP A 67 6.74 -9.05 0.77
C ASP A 67 7.93 -8.14 0.47
N ARG A 68 8.09 -7.72 -0.79
CA ARG A 68 9.11 -6.72 -1.16
C ARG A 68 8.88 -5.39 -0.43
N ALA A 69 7.63 -4.93 -0.32
CA ALA A 69 7.31 -3.71 0.40
C ALA A 69 7.63 -3.87 1.90
N ARG A 70 7.25 -4.99 2.51
CA ARG A 70 7.57 -5.30 3.92
C ARG A 70 9.07 -5.33 4.19
N ALA A 71 9.85 -5.95 3.31
CA ALA A 71 11.31 -6.00 3.41
C ALA A 71 11.95 -4.59 3.41
N GLN A 72 11.41 -3.62 2.65
CA GLN A 72 11.92 -2.24 2.68
C GLN A 72 11.74 -1.54 4.03
N TYR A 73 10.77 -1.99 4.83
CA TYR A 73 10.52 -1.52 6.19
C TYR A 73 11.10 -2.46 7.26
N GLY A 74 11.87 -3.48 6.88
CA GLY A 74 12.47 -4.44 7.82
C GLY A 74 11.47 -5.41 8.46
N LEU A 75 10.28 -5.57 7.87
CA LEU A 75 9.24 -6.48 8.36
C LEU A 75 9.42 -7.88 7.75
N PRO A 76 9.10 -8.95 8.50
CA PRO A 76 9.16 -10.32 7.97
C PRO A 76 8.14 -10.51 6.84
N PRO A 77 8.33 -11.47 5.92
CA PRO A 77 7.34 -11.76 4.87
C PRO A 77 5.98 -12.18 5.47
N LEU A 78 4.91 -12.09 4.66
CA LEU A 78 3.59 -12.56 5.10
C LEU A 78 3.55 -14.09 5.09
N GLU A 79 3.12 -14.69 6.20
CA GLU A 79 2.83 -16.12 6.26
C GLU A 79 1.48 -16.39 5.61
N MET A 80 1.46 -17.25 4.59
CA MET A 80 0.23 -17.60 3.86
C MET A 80 -0.67 -18.58 4.62
N ASP A 81 -0.17 -19.13 5.74
CA ASP A 81 -0.79 -20.22 6.51
C ASP A 81 -1.46 -19.75 7.82
N ALA A 82 -1.78 -18.46 7.95
CA ALA A 82 -2.47 -17.94 9.13
C ALA A 82 -3.95 -18.39 9.11
N THR A 83 -4.31 -19.28 10.04
CA THR A 83 -5.69 -19.70 10.28
C THR A 83 -6.60 -18.48 10.60
N PRO A 84 -7.93 -18.57 10.41
CA PRO A 84 -8.84 -17.43 10.57
C PRO A 84 -8.82 -16.73 11.95
N SER A 85 -8.19 -17.33 12.97
CA SER A 85 -8.09 -16.78 14.32
C SER A 85 -7.01 -15.69 14.49
N ASP A 86 -6.07 -15.55 13.56
CA ASP A 86 -4.94 -14.60 13.65
C ASP A 86 -5.09 -13.36 12.74
N LEU A 87 -6.20 -13.27 12.00
CA LEU A 87 -6.43 -12.27 10.95
C LEU A 87 -6.49 -10.81 11.43
N TRP A 88 -6.59 -10.55 12.73
CA TRP A 88 -6.62 -9.20 13.29
C TRP A 88 -5.24 -8.67 13.73
N HIS A 89 -4.23 -9.53 13.87
CA HIS A 89 -2.88 -9.13 14.28
C HIS A 89 -1.93 -8.86 13.10
N VAL A 90 -2.23 -9.37 11.91
CA VAL A 90 -1.32 -9.38 10.75
C VAL A 90 -1.74 -8.39 9.65
N THR A 91 -2.84 -7.66 9.82
CA THR A 91 -3.49 -6.86 8.76
C THR A 91 -2.90 -5.47 8.52
N CYS A 92 -1.82 -5.09 9.21
CA CYS A 92 -1.25 -3.75 9.07
C CYS A 92 -0.09 -3.71 8.07
N VAL A 93 -0.44 -3.82 6.80
CA VAL A 93 0.34 -3.26 5.68
C VAL A 93 -0.52 -2.24 4.95
#